data_AF-A0A392NRN1-F1
#
_entry.id   AF-A0A392NRN1-F1
#
_cell.length_a   1.000
_cell.length_b   1.000
_cell.length_c   1.000
_cell.angle_alpha   90.00
_cell.angle_beta   90.00
_cell.angle_gamma   90.00
#
_symmetry.space_group_name_H-M   'P 1'
#
loop_
_entity.id
_entity.type
_entity.pdbx_description
1 polymer ?
#
loop_
_entity_poly.entity_id
_entity_poly.type
_entity_poly.pdbx_seq_one_letter_code
_entity_poly.pdbx_strand_id
1 'polypeptide(L)'
;MHDLLQEMGRDIVNQESKDPGKRSRLWKAKEISDGTEAVEGISITFDAFHGSTCDVYFPDGLEWLSDKLRYLQWDGYCLESLPSTFCAEMLIELRMTHSKLRKLWDGVQ
;
A
#
# COMPACT_ATOMS: atom_id res chain seq x y z
N MET A 1 6.61 -9.39 14.34
CA MET A 1 7.43 -8.20 14.68
C MET A 1 6.89 -7.63 15.98
N HIS A 2 7.74 -7.33 16.96
CA HIS A 2 7.29 -6.88 18.30
C HIS A 2 6.53 -5.55 18.20
N ASP A 3 5.37 -5.43 18.86
CA ASP A 3 4.45 -4.29 18.70
C ASP A 3 5.12 -2.94 18.97
N LEU A 4 5.99 -2.86 19.99
CA LEU A 4 6.78 -1.67 20.31
C LEU A 4 7.70 -1.19 19.18
N LEU A 5 8.34 -2.13 18.46
CA LEU A 5 9.22 -1.75 17.34
C LEU A 5 8.41 -1.23 16.16
N GLN A 6 7.20 -1.76 15.96
CA GLN A 6 6.30 -1.25 14.93
C GLN A 6 5.80 0.15 15.29
N GLU A 7 5.41 0.36 16.56
CA GLU A 7 4.95 1.66 17.04
C GLU A 7 6.04 2.72 16.90
N MET A 8 7.26 2.41 17.36
CA MET A 8 8.41 3.29 17.18
C MET A 8 8.66 3.61 15.70
N GLY A 9 8.61 2.60 14.82
CA GLY A 9 8.76 2.80 13.38
C GLY A 9 7.68 3.71 12.79
N ARG A 10 6.42 3.53 13.21
CA ARG A 10 5.29 4.38 12.81
C ARG A 10 5.47 5.82 13.28
N ASP A 11 5.94 6.02 14.51
CA ASP A 11 6.16 7.34 15.07
C ASP A 11 7.26 8.12 14.35
N ILE A 12 8.34 7.45 13.97
CA ILE A 12 9.40 8.05 13.16
C ILE A 12 8.83 8.58 11.85
N VAL A 13 8.03 7.78 11.14
CA VAL A 13 7.42 8.19 9.87
C VAL A 13 6.38 9.31 10.07
N ASN A 14 5.60 9.27 11.15
CA ASN A 14 4.65 10.34 11.49
C ASN A 14 5.34 11.69 11.77
N GLN A 15 6.61 11.69 12.20
CA GLN A 15 7.39 12.90 12.44
C GLN A 15 7.95 13.53 11.16
N GLU A 16 8.02 12.80 10.04
CA GLU A 16 8.52 13.33 8.76
C GLU A 16 7.66 14.49 8.26
N SER A 17 6.33 14.37 8.40
CA SER A 17 5.38 15.39 7.95
C SER A 17 4.01 15.21 8.61
N LYS A 18 3.32 16.34 8.84
CA LYS A 18 1.89 16.32 9.21
C LYS A 18 1.00 15.89 8.05
N ASP A 19 1.43 16.19 6.83
CA ASP A 19 0.79 15.80 5.58
C ASP A 19 1.24 14.36 5.21
N PRO A 20 0.32 13.37 5.17
CA PRO A 20 0.66 11.98 4.87
C PRO A 20 1.31 11.78 3.50
N GLY A 21 0.94 12.57 2.47
CA GLY A 21 1.52 12.42 1.13
C GLY A 21 3.00 12.79 1.03
N LYS A 22 3.54 13.45 2.06
CA LYS A 22 4.96 13.79 2.17
C LYS A 22 5.77 12.83 3.04
N ARG A 23 5.15 11.75 3.53
CA ARG A 23 5.81 10.71 4.31
C ARG A 23 6.36 9.62 3.41
N SER A 24 7.42 8.98 3.86
CA SER A 24 8.09 7.86 3.18
C SER A 24 7.27 6.58 3.21
N ARG A 25 6.42 6.39 4.24
CA ARG A 25 5.61 5.17 4.40
C ARG A 25 4.20 5.45 4.90
N LEU A 26 3.25 4.62 4.47
CA LEU A 26 1.84 4.68 4.89
C LEU A 26 1.29 3.29 5.22
N TRP A 27 0.41 3.22 6.22
CA TRP A 27 -0.25 1.98 6.66
C TRP A 27 -1.74 2.14 7.00
N LYS A 28 -2.28 3.37 6.96
CA LYS A 28 -3.71 3.63 7.19
C LYS A 28 -4.41 3.81 5.86
N ALA A 29 -5.45 3.02 5.59
CA ALA A 29 -6.22 3.07 4.35
C ALA A 29 -6.66 4.48 3.93
N LYS A 30 -7.09 5.32 4.89
CA LYS A 30 -7.48 6.71 4.62
C LYS A 30 -6.34 7.65 4.24
N GLU A 31 -5.14 7.40 4.76
CA GLU A 31 -3.97 8.23 4.42
C GLU A 31 -3.37 7.82 3.08
N ILE A 32 -3.59 6.54 2.71
CA ILE A 32 -3.10 5.93 1.50
C ILE A 32 -3.78 6.53 0.27
N SER A 33 -5.11 6.76 0.26
CA SER A 33 -5.80 7.44 -0.85
C SER A 33 -5.27 8.85 -1.14
N ASP A 34 -4.73 9.50 -0.11
CA ASP A 34 -4.28 10.89 -0.16
C ASP A 34 -2.75 10.98 -0.38
N GLY A 35 -2.08 9.82 -0.45
CA GLY A 35 -0.62 9.70 -0.52
C GLY A 35 -0.09 9.89 -1.94
N THR A 36 0.86 10.81 -2.11
CA THR A 36 1.29 11.33 -3.42
C THR A 36 2.71 10.88 -3.81
N GLU A 37 3.72 11.75 -3.72
CA GLU A 37 5.00 11.64 -4.46
C GLU A 37 6.20 11.14 -3.63
N ALA A 38 6.10 11.14 -2.30
CA ALA A 38 7.20 10.78 -1.39
C ALA A 38 7.10 9.34 -0.87
N VAL A 39 5.98 8.68 -1.12
CA VAL A 39 5.67 7.39 -0.53
C VAL A 39 6.48 6.31 -1.23
N GLU A 40 7.45 5.74 -0.51
CA GLU A 40 8.28 4.64 -0.99
C GLU A 40 7.78 3.27 -0.50
N GLY A 41 6.93 3.25 0.53
CA GLY A 41 6.42 2.00 1.10
C GLY A 41 4.97 2.08 1.58
N ILE A 42 4.15 1.12 1.16
CA ILE A 42 2.78 0.96 1.63
C ILE A 42 2.59 -0.44 2.21
N SER A 43 1.98 -0.49 3.40
CA SER A 43 1.65 -1.75 4.06
C SER A 43 0.21 -1.74 4.56
N ILE A 44 -0.67 -2.39 3.80
CA ILE A 44 -2.06 -2.68 4.18
C ILE A 44 -2.09 -4.12 4.68
N THR A 45 -2.10 -4.29 5.99
CA THR A 45 -2.09 -5.60 6.64
C THR A 45 -3.48 -6.00 7.10
N PHE A 46 -3.79 -7.29 7.02
CA PHE A 46 -5.03 -7.82 7.59
C PHE A 46 -4.96 -7.69 9.11
N ASP A 47 -5.75 -6.79 9.69
CA ASP A 47 -6.02 -6.83 11.11
C ASP A 47 -7.28 -7.69 11.33
N ALA A 48 -7.17 -8.68 12.20
CA ALA A 48 -8.26 -9.61 12.48
C ALA A 48 -9.41 -8.97 13.28
N PHE A 49 -9.29 -7.71 13.68
CA PHE A 49 -10.24 -6.99 14.53
C PHE A 49 -11.23 -6.12 13.75
N HIS A 50 -10.92 -5.70 12.52
CA HIS A 50 -11.70 -4.75 11.72
C HIS A 50 -12.44 -5.36 10.51
N GLY A 51 -12.54 -6.69 10.41
CA GLY A 51 -13.21 -7.33 9.26
C GLY A 51 -12.34 -7.34 8.01
N SER A 52 -12.86 -7.90 6.91
CA SER A 52 -12.07 -8.17 5.71
C SER A 52 -11.44 -6.90 5.11
N THR A 53 -10.15 -6.95 4.77
CA THR A 53 -9.45 -5.86 4.05
C THR A 53 -10.03 -5.52 2.68
N CYS A 54 -11.00 -6.30 2.19
CA CYS A 54 -11.77 -5.96 1.00
C CYS A 54 -12.71 -4.76 1.11
N ASP A 55 -12.83 -4.17 2.30
CA ASP A 55 -13.54 -2.91 2.49
C ASP A 55 -12.74 -1.69 2.01
N VAL A 56 -11.44 -1.86 1.73
CA VAL A 56 -10.59 -0.83 1.15
C VAL A 56 -10.68 -0.90 -0.38
N TYR A 57 -11.78 -0.38 -0.92
CA TYR A 57 -11.99 -0.24 -2.36
C TYR A 57 -11.58 1.16 -2.82
N PHE A 58 -10.56 1.23 -3.69
CA PHE A 58 -10.19 2.46 -4.37
C PHE A 58 -10.81 2.45 -5.78
N PRO A 59 -11.83 3.29 -6.05
CA PRO A 59 -12.56 3.28 -7.33
C PRO A 59 -11.67 3.63 -8.52
N ASP A 60 -10.65 4.45 -8.31
CA ASP A 60 -9.67 4.85 -9.34
C ASP A 60 -8.45 3.89 -9.40
N GLY A 61 -8.56 2.72 -8.76
CA GLY A 61 -7.50 1.72 -8.76
C GLY A 61 -6.25 2.14 -7.99
N LEU A 62 -5.09 1.86 -8.58
CA LEU A 62 -3.75 2.10 -8.01
C LEU A 62 -3.04 3.28 -8.66
N GLU A 63 -3.77 4.13 -9.38
CA GLU A 63 -3.23 5.24 -10.19
C GLU A 63 -2.61 6.36 -9.36
N TRP A 64 -3.01 6.47 -8.09
CA TRP A 64 -2.49 7.43 -7.13
C TRP A 64 -1.15 6.98 -6.50
N LEU A 65 -0.72 5.74 -6.73
CA LEU A 65 0.55 5.26 -6.18
C LEU A 65 1.74 6.01 -6.79
N SER A 66 2.67 6.44 -5.93
CA SER A 66 3.92 7.06 -6.36
C SER A 66 4.70 6.14 -7.30
N ASP A 67 5.26 6.72 -8.36
CA ASP A 67 6.28 6.11 -9.22
C ASP A 67 7.58 5.74 -8.47
N LYS A 68 7.79 6.31 -7.28
CA LYS A 68 8.92 5.98 -6.39
C LYS A 68 8.61 4.83 -5.44
N LEU A 69 7.44 4.21 -5.53
CA LEU A 69 7.06 3.12 -4.64
C LEU A 69 8.01 1.94 -4.79
N ARG A 70 8.66 1.56 -3.70
CA ARG A 70 9.62 0.45 -3.61
C ARG A 70 9.02 -0.78 -2.94
N TYR A 71 8.09 -0.59 -1.99
CA TYR A 71 7.53 -1.68 -1.20
C TYR A 71 6.01 -1.59 -1.17
N LEU A 72 5.33 -2.65 -1.61
CA LEU A 72 3.87 -2.75 -1.54
C LEU A 72 3.47 -4.07 -0.86
N GLN A 73 2.95 -3.96 0.36
CA GLN A 73 2.21 -5.04 1.01
C GLN A 73 0.72 -4.72 1.03
N TRP A 74 -0.10 -5.64 0.54
CA TRP A 74 -1.55 -5.52 0.54
C TRP A 74 -2.23 -6.87 0.77
N ASP A 75 -2.52 -7.13 2.03
CA ASP A 75 -3.20 -8.36 2.42
C ASP A 75 -4.70 -8.26 2.09
N GLY A 76 -5.25 -9.30 1.46
CA GLY A 76 -6.63 -9.38 1.02
C GLY A 76 -7.01 -8.47 -0.14
N TYR A 77 -6.04 -8.09 -0.99
CA TYR A 77 -6.31 -7.38 -2.25
C TYR A 77 -7.40 -8.07 -3.10
N CYS A 78 -8.40 -7.31 -3.55
CA CYS A 78 -9.68 -7.88 -4.03
C CYS A 78 -9.79 -8.06 -5.53
N LEU A 79 -8.87 -7.49 -6.30
CA LEU A 79 -8.86 -7.65 -7.76
C LEU A 79 -8.05 -8.89 -8.14
N GLU A 80 -8.42 -9.50 -9.27
CA GLU A 80 -7.71 -10.67 -9.78
C GLU A 80 -6.39 -10.31 -10.47
N SER A 81 -6.18 -9.01 -10.74
CA SER A 81 -4.95 -8.43 -11.30
C SER A 81 -4.66 -7.04 -10.78
N LEU A 82 -3.41 -6.60 -10.94
CA LEU A 82 -3.07 -5.18 -10.78
C LEU A 82 -3.60 -4.38 -11.97
N PRO A 83 -4.00 -3.11 -11.76
CA PRO A 83 -4.37 -2.22 -12.85
C PRO A 83 -3.19 -2.03 -13.81
N SER A 84 -3.46 -1.94 -15.10
CA SER A 84 -2.43 -1.66 -16.12
C SER A 84 -1.80 -0.27 -15.95
N THR A 85 -2.46 0.63 -15.23
CA THR A 85 -1.97 1.96 -14.90
C THR A 85 -1.02 1.99 -13.71
N PHE A 86 -0.87 0.89 -12.97
CA PHE A 86 0.11 0.81 -11.88
C PHE A 86 1.53 0.68 -12.43
N CYS A 87 2.34 1.73 -12.23
CA CYS A 87 3.76 1.71 -12.60
C CYS A 87 4.60 1.08 -11.48
N ALA A 88 5.22 -0.06 -11.77
CA ALA A 88 6.07 -0.79 -10.83
C ALA A 88 7.57 -0.72 -11.17
N GLU A 89 8.02 0.31 -11.88
CA GLU A 89 9.42 0.44 -12.33
C GLU A 89 10.43 0.46 -11.17
N MET A 90 10.08 1.11 -10.06
CA MET A 90 10.92 1.20 -8.86
C MET A 90 10.59 0.14 -7.80
N LEU A 91 9.62 -0.75 -8.07
CA LEU A 91 9.11 -1.70 -7.09
C LEU A 91 10.14 -2.81 -6.82
N ILE A 92 10.57 -2.90 -5.57
CA ILE A 92 11.54 -3.90 -5.09
C ILE A 92 10.80 -5.11 -4.53
N GLU A 93 9.67 -4.90 -3.84
CA GLU A 93 8.96 -5.95 -3.14
C GLU A 93 7.44 -5.79 -3.22
N LEU A 94 6.78 -6.88 -3.62
CA LEU A 94 5.33 -7.00 -3.69
C LEU A 94 4.86 -8.16 -2.80
N ARG A 95 4.03 -7.89 -1.80
CA ARG A 95 3.39 -8.89 -0.93
C ARG A 95 1.88 -8.76 -1.01
N MET A 96 1.20 -9.84 -1.38
CA MET A 96 -0.24 -9.85 -1.65
C MET A 96 -0.93 -11.04 -0.96
N THR A 97 -0.74 -11.18 0.36
CA THR A 97 -1.22 -12.36 1.12
C THR A 97 -2.75 -12.38 1.17
N HIS A 98 -3.37 -13.56 1.12
CA HIS A 98 -4.84 -13.69 1.18
C HIS A 98 -5.60 -12.91 0.10
N SER A 99 -4.93 -12.49 -0.98
CA SER A 99 -5.55 -11.74 -2.08
C SER A 99 -6.29 -12.67 -3.06
N LYS A 100 -7.13 -12.05 -3.90
CA LYS A 100 -7.75 -12.70 -5.07
C LYS A 100 -6.86 -12.65 -6.31
N LEU A 101 -5.62 -12.15 -6.18
CA LEU A 101 -4.71 -11.96 -7.30
C LEU A 101 -4.40 -13.32 -7.95
N ARG A 102 -4.79 -13.47 -9.23
CA ARG A 102 -4.55 -14.68 -10.04
C ARG A 102 -3.52 -14.44 -11.13
N LYS A 103 -3.42 -13.20 -11.61
CA LYS A 103 -2.42 -12.73 -12.58
C LYS A 103 -1.80 -11.44 -12.05
N LEU A 104 -0.52 -11.19 -12.33
CA LEU A 104 0.11 -9.95 -11.86
C LEU A 104 -0.47 -8.74 -12.60
N TRP A 105 -0.55 -8.80 -13.93
CA TRP A 105 -0.98 -7.70 -14.80
C TRP A 105 -2.08 -8.13 -15.75
N ASP A 106 -2.95 -7.20 -16.15
CA ASP A 106 -3.88 -7.40 -17.25
C ASP A 106 -3.43 -6.64 -18.49
N GLY A 107 -2.43 -7.16 -19.21
CA GLY A 107 -1.88 -6.53 -20.40
C GLY A 107 -0.35 -6.51 -20.41
N VAL A 108 0.22 -5.52 -21.11
CA VAL A 108 1.68 -5.33 -21.21
C VAL A 108 2.14 -4.38 -20.11
N GLN A 109 3.25 -4.72 -19.46
CA GLN A 109 3.97 -3.87 -18.49
C GLN A 109 5.22 -3.31 -19.16
#